data_AF-A0AAW1HT28-F1
#
_entry.id   AF-A0AAW1HT28-F1
#
_cell.length_a   1.000
_cell.length_b   1.000
_cell.length_c   1.000
_cell.angle_alpha   90.00
_cell.angle_beta   90.00
_cell.angle_gamma   90.00
#
_symmetry.space_group_name_H-M   'P 1'
#
loop_
_entity.id
_entity.type
_entity.pdbx_description
1 polymer ?
#
loop_
_entity_poly.entity_id
_entity_poly.type
_entity_poly.pdbx_seq_one_letter_code
_entity_poly.pdbx_strand_id
1 'polypeptide(L)'
;MRSPSFQGIGKQPGLEGESGDGANMVTEAISEALQESTYTKPREDSRRLPAGIRQRIADKRNARKRARTTMCPRDIYIANTLAKDLKIALDEHRRMMWRDKILSLNTEDLSLWKITRNLKKKRAQEDDVERQDSLVKYRRPFLMENYEEP
;
A
#
# COMPACT_ATOMS: atom_id res chain seq x y z
N MET A 1 -6.67 -15.92 39.45
CA MET A 1 -5.72 -14.83 39.76
C MET A 1 -6.53 -13.66 40.29
N ARG A 2 -6.34 -13.30 41.57
CA ARG A 2 -7.09 -12.25 42.26
C ARG A 2 -6.45 -10.89 41.99
N SER A 3 -7.24 -9.93 41.55
CA SER A 3 -6.84 -8.51 41.45
C SER A 3 -6.56 -7.94 42.85
N PRO A 4 -5.54 -7.09 43.04
CA PRO A 4 -5.35 -6.40 44.30
C PRO A 4 -6.34 -5.23 44.42
N SER A 5 -7.06 -5.22 45.53
CA SER A 5 -7.90 -4.13 46.01
C SER A 5 -7.05 -2.91 46.36
N PHE A 6 -7.21 -1.81 45.64
CA PHE A 6 -6.61 -0.53 46.03
C PHE A 6 -7.54 0.17 47.02
N GLN A 7 -7.12 0.20 48.28
CA GLN A 7 -7.78 0.92 49.37
C GLN A 7 -7.57 2.44 49.20
N GLY A 8 -8.58 3.20 49.63
CA GLY A 8 -8.76 4.61 49.33
C GLY A 8 -7.62 5.54 49.78
N ILE A 9 -7.45 6.59 48.99
CA ILE A 9 -6.74 7.80 49.39
C ILE A 9 -7.81 8.85 49.74
N GLY A 10 -7.66 9.42 50.93
CA GLY A 10 -8.66 10.23 51.60
C GLY A 10 -9.13 11.46 50.83
N LYS A 11 -10.43 11.74 50.96
CA LYS A 11 -11.04 13.03 50.64
C LYS A 11 -10.45 14.08 51.59
N GLN A 12 -9.60 14.96 51.06
CA GLN A 12 -9.30 16.26 51.69
C GLN A 12 -10.44 17.22 51.31
N PRO A 13 -11.10 17.88 52.27
CA PRO A 13 -12.11 18.89 52.00
C PRO A 13 -11.46 20.26 51.85
N GLY A 14 -11.92 21.02 50.85
CA GLY A 14 -11.66 22.46 50.76
C GLY A 14 -10.48 22.83 49.88
N LEU A 15 -10.79 23.17 48.63
CA LEU A 15 -10.25 24.31 47.89
C LEU A 15 -11.24 24.57 46.76
N GLU A 16 -12.29 25.30 47.09
CA GLU A 16 -13.13 25.99 46.11
C GLU A 16 -12.24 27.00 45.40
N GLY A 17 -11.98 26.75 44.12
CA GLY A 17 -11.15 27.58 43.27
C GLY A 17 -11.42 27.20 41.82
N GLU A 18 -12.07 28.11 41.11
CA GLU A 18 -12.54 28.10 39.73
C GLU A 18 -11.46 27.71 38.69
N SER A 19 -11.01 26.45 38.68
CA SER A 19 -9.98 25.95 37.76
C SER A 19 -10.41 24.71 36.96
N GLY A 20 -11.64 24.23 37.18
CA GLY A 20 -12.16 23.04 36.50
C GLY A 20 -12.43 23.24 35.01
N ASP A 21 -12.84 24.45 34.61
CA ASP A 21 -13.25 24.73 33.24
C ASP A 21 -12.06 24.71 32.28
N GLY A 22 -10.95 25.35 32.64
CA GLY A 22 -9.75 25.39 31.80
C GLY A 22 -9.08 24.03 31.62
N ALA A 23 -9.05 23.19 32.67
CA ALA A 23 -8.51 21.84 32.57
C ALA A 23 -9.38 20.95 31.66
N ASN A 24 -10.71 21.05 31.79
CA ASN A 24 -11.65 20.32 30.95
C ASN A 24 -11.55 20.75 29.48
N MET A 25 -11.49 22.07 29.21
CA MET A 25 -11.29 22.61 27.86
C MET A 25 -10.00 22.14 27.21
N VAL A 26 -8.90 22.09 27.96
CA VAL A 26 -7.61 21.59 27.44
C VAL A 26 -7.70 20.09 27.14
N THR A 27 -8.32 19.30 28.01
CA THR A 27 -8.51 17.86 27.75
C THR A 27 -9.42 17.60 26.55
N GLU A 28 -10.46 18.41 26.37
CA GLU A 28 -11.39 18.32 25.25
C GLU A 28 -10.68 18.68 23.94
N ALA A 29 -9.94 19.80 23.91
CA ALA A 29 -9.12 20.22 22.77
C ALA A 29 -8.03 19.20 22.40
N ILE A 30 -7.37 18.57 23.39
CA ILE A 30 -6.39 17.50 23.13
C ILE A 30 -7.09 16.27 22.55
N SER A 31 -8.27 15.90 23.06
CA SER A 31 -9.03 14.76 22.56
C SER A 31 -9.54 14.98 21.13
N GLU A 32 -9.96 16.20 20.81
CA GLU A 32 -10.40 16.61 19.48
C GLU A 32 -9.22 16.61 18.51
N ALA A 33 -8.08 17.22 18.88
CA ALA A 33 -6.86 17.20 18.07
C ALA A 33 -6.33 15.77 17.82
N LEU A 34 -6.47 14.87 18.80
CA LEU A 34 -6.14 13.46 18.64
C LEU A 34 -7.10 12.74 17.67
N GLN A 35 -8.40 13.03 17.73
CA GLN A 35 -9.37 12.46 16.79
C GLN A 35 -9.14 12.95 15.36
N GLU A 36 -8.88 14.24 15.18
CA GLU A 36 -8.59 14.84 13.87
C GLU A 36 -7.28 14.31 13.27
N SER A 37 -6.22 14.17 14.07
CA SER A 37 -4.95 13.62 13.61
C SER A 37 -5.00 12.11 13.34
N THR A 38 -5.88 11.38 14.04
CA THR A 38 -6.08 9.94 13.81
C THR A 38 -6.93 9.67 12.56
N TYR A 39 -7.66 10.65 12.04
CA TYR A 39 -8.42 10.52 10.79
C TYR A 39 -7.49 10.45 9.57
N THR A 40 -6.94 9.26 9.34
CA THR A 40 -6.30 8.92 8.08
C THR A 40 -7.39 8.63 7.05
N LYS A 41 -7.58 9.53 6.08
CA LYS A 41 -8.45 9.26 4.94
C LYS A 41 -8.03 7.91 4.34
N PRO A 42 -8.95 6.93 4.20
CA PRO A 42 -8.60 5.66 3.58
C PRO A 42 -8.08 5.95 2.17
N ARG A 43 -6.88 5.43 1.86
CA ARG A 43 -6.23 5.58 0.56
C ARG A 43 -7.18 5.09 -0.53
N GLU A 44 -7.76 6.01 -1.31
CA GLU A 44 -8.67 5.69 -2.42
C GLU A 44 -8.01 4.85 -3.52
N ASP A 45 -6.68 4.75 -3.50
CA ASP A 45 -5.87 4.05 -4.50
C ASP A 45 -6.31 2.59 -4.74
N SER A 46 -6.85 1.93 -3.70
CA SER A 46 -7.30 0.54 -3.80
C SER A 46 -8.53 0.32 -4.71
N ARG A 47 -9.31 1.37 -4.98
CA ARG A 47 -10.50 1.32 -5.87
C ARG A 47 -10.19 1.66 -7.33
N ARG A 48 -8.94 2.03 -7.67
CA ARG A 48 -8.58 2.49 -9.02
C ARG A 48 -8.42 1.39 -10.05
N LEU A 49 -8.30 0.13 -9.63
CA LEU A 49 -8.11 -0.99 -10.57
C LEU A 49 -9.46 -1.64 -10.94
N PRO A 50 -9.65 -2.01 -12.23
CA PRO A 50 -10.80 -2.77 -12.68
C PRO A 50 -11.04 -4.02 -11.81
N ALA A 51 -12.31 -4.36 -11.58
CA ALA A 51 -12.70 -5.49 -10.73
C ALA A 51 -11.98 -6.81 -11.12
N GLY A 52 -11.85 -7.08 -12.42
CA GLY A 52 -11.14 -8.26 -12.92
C GLY A 52 -9.66 -8.32 -12.53
N ILE A 53 -8.95 -7.18 -12.51
CA ILE A 53 -7.54 -7.12 -12.08
C ILE A 53 -7.44 -7.30 -10.57
N ARG A 54 -8.37 -6.71 -9.80
CA ARG A 54 -8.43 -6.89 -8.35
C ARG A 54 -8.64 -8.36 -7.97
N GLN A 55 -9.51 -9.05 -8.69
CA GLN A 55 -9.72 -10.49 -8.50
C GLN A 55 -8.43 -11.29 -8.77
N ARG A 56 -7.75 -11.04 -9.88
CA ARG A 56 -6.46 -11.69 -10.21
C ARG A 56 -5.39 -11.44 -9.14
N ILE A 57 -5.35 -10.24 -8.54
CA ILE A 57 -4.46 -9.93 -7.41
C ILE A 57 -4.79 -10.82 -6.21
N ALA A 58 -6.08 -10.98 -5.87
CA ALA A 58 -6.53 -11.84 -4.78
C ALA A 58 -6.15 -13.30 -5.05
N ASP A 59 -6.42 -13.80 -6.24
CA ASP A 59 -6.12 -15.19 -6.64
C ASP A 59 -4.62 -15.47 -6.56
N LYS A 60 -3.78 -14.56 -7.08
CA LYS A 60 -2.31 -14.65 -6.99
C LYS A 60 -1.82 -14.62 -5.54
N ARG A 61 -2.42 -13.79 -4.67
CA ARG A 61 -2.06 -13.76 -3.23
C ARG A 61 -2.41 -15.08 -2.55
N ASN A 62 -3.60 -15.62 -2.83
CA ASN A 62 -4.07 -16.89 -2.28
C ASN A 62 -3.21 -18.07 -2.74
N ALA A 63 -2.88 -18.13 -4.03
CA ALA A 63 -1.97 -19.14 -4.58
C ALA A 63 -0.56 -19.04 -3.97
N ARG A 64 -0.02 -17.83 -3.80
CA ARG A 64 1.27 -17.63 -3.14
C ARG A 64 1.25 -18.03 -1.67
N LYS A 65 0.15 -17.80 -0.96
CA LYS A 65 -0.02 -18.26 0.43
C LYS A 65 0.02 -19.79 0.47
N ARG A 66 -0.78 -20.46 -0.38
CA ARG A 66 -0.79 -21.93 -0.50
C ARG A 66 0.60 -22.47 -0.81
N ALA A 67 1.26 -21.96 -1.85
CA ALA A 67 2.61 -22.39 -2.24
C ALA A 67 3.64 -22.24 -1.11
N ARG A 68 3.55 -21.19 -0.30
CA ARG A 68 4.42 -21.00 0.88
C ARG A 68 4.10 -21.96 2.02
N THR A 69 2.86 -22.40 2.15
CA THR A 69 2.45 -23.34 3.19
C THR A 69 2.79 -24.78 2.81
N THR A 70 2.52 -25.18 1.57
CA THR A 70 2.68 -26.57 1.12
C THR A 70 4.06 -26.86 0.57
N MET A 71 4.77 -25.84 0.05
CA MET A 71 6.01 -25.98 -0.73
C MET A 71 5.91 -26.99 -1.89
N CYS A 72 4.70 -27.30 -2.33
CA CYS A 72 4.46 -28.23 -3.43
C CYS A 72 4.87 -27.56 -4.76
N PRO A 73 5.63 -28.24 -5.64
CA PRO A 73 6.00 -27.71 -6.96
C PRO A 73 4.80 -27.27 -7.79
N ARG A 74 3.68 -28.01 -7.69
CA ARG A 74 2.44 -27.68 -8.40
C ARG A 74 1.82 -26.37 -7.92
N ASP A 75 1.82 -26.11 -6.62
CA ASP A 75 1.28 -24.85 -6.07
C ASP A 75 2.19 -23.67 -6.42
N ILE A 76 3.51 -23.88 -6.43
CA ILE A 76 4.49 -22.87 -6.88
C ILE A 76 4.25 -22.54 -8.36
N TYR A 77 4.07 -23.55 -9.20
CA TYR A 77 3.74 -23.37 -10.61
C TYR A 77 2.47 -22.53 -10.79
N ILE A 78 1.37 -22.90 -10.09
CA ILE A 78 0.11 -22.16 -10.15
C ILE A 78 0.30 -20.69 -9.73
N ALA A 79 1.05 -20.44 -8.65
CA ALA A 79 1.32 -19.07 -8.19
C ALA A 79 2.12 -18.26 -9.22
N ASN A 80 3.06 -18.88 -9.93
CA ASN A 80 3.85 -18.25 -10.98
C ASN A 80 3.02 -17.97 -12.23
N THR A 81 2.17 -18.90 -12.65
CA THR A 81 1.26 -18.70 -13.79
C THR A 81 0.32 -17.53 -13.53
N LEU A 82 -0.33 -17.49 -12.36
CA LEU A 82 -1.19 -16.37 -11.97
C LEU A 82 -0.42 -15.04 -11.86
N ALA A 83 0.86 -15.07 -11.50
CA ALA A 83 1.69 -13.87 -11.49
C ALA A 83 1.98 -13.35 -12.91
N LYS A 84 2.25 -14.23 -13.88
CA LYS A 84 2.41 -13.87 -15.30
C LYS A 84 1.12 -13.29 -15.87
N ASP A 85 0.00 -13.95 -15.63
CA ASP A 85 -1.31 -13.49 -16.10
C ASP A 85 -1.68 -12.12 -15.54
N LEU A 86 -1.41 -11.90 -14.25
CA LEU A 86 -1.63 -10.60 -13.62
C LEU A 86 -0.73 -9.52 -14.24
N LYS A 87 0.54 -9.84 -14.54
CA LYS A 87 1.45 -8.90 -15.20
C LYS A 87 0.90 -8.49 -16.56
N ILE A 88 0.47 -9.45 -17.37
CA ILE A 88 -0.13 -9.20 -18.70
C ILE A 88 -1.37 -8.31 -18.56
N ALA A 89 -2.27 -8.61 -17.62
CA ALA A 89 -3.49 -7.84 -17.40
C ALA A 89 -3.20 -6.39 -16.95
N LEU A 90 -2.19 -6.18 -16.09
CA LEU A 90 -1.76 -4.85 -15.66
C LEU A 90 -1.12 -4.06 -16.80
N ASP A 91 -0.29 -4.70 -17.62
CA ASP A 91 0.34 -4.07 -18.78
C ASP A 91 -0.70 -3.68 -19.84
N GLU A 92 -1.70 -4.53 -20.10
CA GLU A 92 -2.82 -4.21 -20.99
C GLU A 92 -3.62 -3.01 -20.46
N HIS A 93 -3.99 -3.02 -19.18
CA HIS A 93 -4.72 -1.90 -18.58
C HIS A 93 -3.92 -0.60 -18.62
N ARG A 94 -2.60 -0.65 -18.36
CA ARG A 94 -1.72 0.51 -18.51
C ARG A 94 -1.71 1.04 -19.95
N ARG A 95 -1.64 0.14 -20.94
CA ARG A 95 -1.68 0.51 -22.36
C ARG A 95 -3.01 1.18 -22.73
N MET A 96 -4.14 0.64 -22.29
CA MET A 96 -5.46 1.25 -22.50
C MET A 96 -5.54 2.64 -21.87
N MET A 97 -5.16 2.79 -20.60
CA MET A 97 -5.16 4.08 -19.91
C MET A 97 -4.27 5.11 -20.62
N TRP A 98 -3.12 4.68 -21.17
CA TRP A 98 -2.25 5.57 -21.93
C TRP A 98 -2.86 5.95 -23.28
N ARG A 99 -3.49 5.00 -23.97
CA ARG A 99 -4.20 5.25 -25.23
C ARG A 99 -5.33 6.26 -25.02
N ASP A 100 -6.18 6.04 -24.02
CA ASP A 100 -7.27 6.96 -23.67
C ASP A 100 -6.72 8.34 -23.31
N LYS A 101 -5.59 8.38 -22.59
CA LYS A 101 -4.94 9.64 -22.26
C LYS A 101 -4.45 10.39 -23.49
N ILE A 102 -3.83 9.71 -24.45
CA ILE A 102 -3.39 10.31 -25.71
C ILE A 102 -4.60 10.85 -26.49
N LEU A 103 -5.68 10.06 -26.59
CA LEU A 103 -6.89 10.48 -27.29
C LEU A 103 -7.57 11.68 -26.61
N SER A 104 -7.44 11.83 -25.29
CA SER A 104 -7.96 13.00 -24.56
C SER A 104 -7.11 14.27 -24.71
N LEU A 105 -5.97 14.22 -25.41
CA LEU A 105 -5.10 15.39 -25.56
C LEU A 105 -5.65 16.35 -26.60
N ASN A 106 -5.82 17.60 -26.17
CA ASN A 106 -6.17 18.72 -27.03
C ASN A 106 -5.11 19.84 -26.93
N THR A 107 -4.86 20.52 -28.04
CA THR A 107 -3.99 21.70 -28.14
C THR A 107 -4.60 22.93 -27.49
N GLU A 108 -5.92 23.05 -27.49
CA GLU A 108 -6.65 24.21 -26.95
C GLU A 108 -6.58 24.28 -25.42
N ASP A 109 -6.67 23.13 -24.73
CA ASP A 109 -6.71 23.06 -23.26
C ASP A 109 -5.32 23.04 -22.58
N LEU A 110 -4.25 23.33 -23.33
CA LEU A 110 -2.84 23.21 -22.91
C LEU A 110 -2.44 21.81 -22.40
N SER A 111 -3.31 20.82 -22.56
CA SER A 111 -3.12 19.46 -22.04
C SER A 111 -1.92 18.77 -22.69
N LEU A 112 -1.73 18.98 -23.99
CA LEU A 112 -0.58 18.49 -24.75
C LEU A 112 0.74 19.08 -24.23
N TRP A 113 0.78 20.38 -23.95
CA TRP A 113 1.96 21.05 -23.39
C TRP A 113 2.31 20.53 -21.99
N LYS A 114 1.30 20.34 -21.13
CA LYS A 114 1.51 19.77 -19.79
C LYS A 114 2.13 18.37 -19.85
N ILE A 115 1.63 17.49 -20.73
CA ILE A 115 2.16 16.13 -20.88
C ILE A 115 3.57 16.15 -21.47
N THR A 116 3.80 16.88 -22.56
CA THR A 116 5.12 16.96 -23.20
C THR A 116 6.18 17.50 -22.24
N ARG A 117 5.86 18.52 -21.44
CA ARG A 117 6.74 19.03 -20.39
C ARG A 117 7.04 17.97 -19.31
N ASN A 118 6.03 17.23 -18.87
CA ASN A 118 6.20 16.18 -17.86
C ASN A 118 7.04 15.00 -18.38
N LEU A 119 6.87 14.61 -19.64
CA LEU A 119 7.69 13.57 -20.26
C LEU A 119 9.17 13.98 -20.33
N LYS A 120 9.47 15.24 -20.67
CA LYS A 120 10.85 15.76 -20.68
C LYS A 120 11.49 15.76 -19.29
N LYS A 121 10.73 16.07 -18.23
CA LYS A 121 11.25 16.07 -16.84
C LYS A 121 11.61 14.68 -16.33
N LYS A 122 10.83 13.65 -16.70
CA LYS A 122 11.03 12.29 -16.17
C LYS A 122 12.33 11.62 -16.64
N ARG A 123 12.86 12.00 -17.80
CA ARG A 123 14.09 11.42 -18.36
C ARG A 123 15.31 11.61 -17.46
N ALA A 124 15.35 12.69 -16.68
CA ALA A 124 16.45 12.96 -15.75
C ALA A 124 16.45 12.06 -14.50
N GLN A 125 15.37 11.29 -14.25
CA GLN A 125 15.21 10.46 -13.06
C GLN A 125 15.47 8.97 -13.32
N GLU A 126 15.37 8.51 -14.57
CA GLU A 126 15.62 7.10 -14.94
C GLU A 126 17.09 6.71 -14.80
N ASP A 127 18.02 7.66 -14.93
CA ASP A 127 19.47 7.45 -14.73
C ASP A 127 19.83 6.99 -13.30
N ASP A 128 18.98 7.27 -12.30
CA ASP A 128 19.18 6.84 -10.90
C ASP A 128 18.63 5.43 -10.62
N VAL A 129 17.66 4.95 -11.40
CA VAL A 129 16.99 3.65 -11.17
C VAL A 129 17.84 2.49 -11.70
N GLU A 130 18.55 2.69 -12.82
CA GLU A 130 19.51 1.71 -13.36
C GLU A 130 20.63 1.41 -12.34
N ARG A 131 20.98 2.40 -11.51
CA ARG A 131 21.91 2.23 -10.39
C ARG A 131 21.37 1.30 -9.30
N GLN A 132 20.07 1.29 -9.03
CA GLN A 132 19.46 0.45 -7.99
C GLN A 132 19.15 -0.98 -8.44
N ASP A 133 18.79 -1.20 -9.71
CA ASP A 133 18.53 -2.55 -10.23
C ASP A 133 19.81 -3.42 -10.27
N SER A 134 20.98 -2.81 -10.38
CA SER A 134 22.27 -3.50 -10.25
C SER A 134 22.49 -4.15 -8.87
N LEU A 135 21.82 -3.66 -7.82
CA LEU A 135 21.94 -4.17 -6.44
C LEU A 135 20.94 -5.29 -6.10
N VAL A 136 19.87 -5.46 -6.88
CA VAL A 136 18.80 -6.46 -6.60
C VAL A 136 19.11 -7.84 -7.20
N LYS A 137 20.12 -7.95 -8.09
CA LYS A 137 20.55 -9.22 -8.72
C LYS A 137 21.02 -10.31 -7.74
N TYR A 138 21.22 -10.00 -6.45
CA TYR A 138 21.68 -10.95 -5.43
C TYR A 138 20.59 -11.51 -4.50
N ARG A 139 19.29 -11.35 -4.81
CA ARG A 139 18.24 -12.09 -4.08
C ARG A 139 18.05 -13.49 -4.69
N ARG A 140 18.94 -14.40 -4.29
CA ARG A 140 19.04 -15.85 -4.60
C ARG A 140 17.86 -16.47 -5.39
N PRO A 141 18.10 -17.08 -6.56
CA PRO A 141 17.25 -18.17 -7.01
C PRO A 141 17.39 -19.33 -6.01
N PHE A 142 16.27 -19.85 -5.52
CA PHE A 142 16.25 -21.09 -4.78
C PHE A 142 16.69 -22.18 -5.76
N LEU A 143 17.91 -22.69 -5.59
CA LEU A 143 18.50 -23.78 -6.37
C LEU A 143 17.54 -24.98 -6.34
N MET A 144 16.94 -25.31 -7.50
CA MET A 144 16.60 -26.69 -7.81
C MET A 144 17.82 -27.29 -8.50
N GLU A 145 18.77 -27.77 -7.71
CA GLU A 145 19.76 -28.73 -8.17
C GLU A 145 19.09 -30.11 -8.16
N ASN A 146 19.15 -30.77 -9.31
CA ASN A 146 19.11 -32.22 -9.51
C ASN A 146 17.83 -32.95 -9.09
N TYR A 147 16.93 -33.15 -10.06
CA TYR A 147 16.20 -34.41 -10.17
C TYR A 147 16.59 -35.03 -11.52
N GLU A 148 17.51 -35.99 -11.45
CA GLU A 148 17.73 -36.97 -12.52
C GLU A 148 16.45 -37.82 -12.63
N GLU A 149 15.89 -37.91 -13.85
CA GLU A 149 14.80 -38.84 -14.16
C GLU A 149 15.35 -40.27 -14.32
N PRO A 150 14.66 -41.30 -13.82
CA PRO A 150 14.97 -42.70 -14.10
C PRO A 150 14.52 -43.15 -15.49
#